data_AF-K1T4Z4-F1
#
_entry.id   AF-K1T4Z4-F1
#
_cell.length_a   1.000
_cell.length_b   1.000
_cell.length_c   1.000
_cell.angle_alpha   90.00
_cell.angle_beta   90.00
_cell.angle_gamma   90.00
#
_symmetry.space_group_name_H-M   'P 1'
#
loop_
_entity.id
_entity.type
_entity.pdbx_description
1 polymer ?
#
loop_
_entity_poly.entity_id
_entity_poly.type
_entity_poly.pdbx_seq_one_letter_code
_entity_poly.pdbx_strand_id
1 'polypeptide(L)'
;MKSSGNARSIIADKPIVRMSNTYLKPGEMSFEELIEDIPDGIYLKGSRGGQVDTGKGIFQFNAAEGFKIENGEITTPLRDVSLSGN
;
A
#
# COMPACT_ATOMS: atom_id res chain seq x y z
N MET A 1 7.51 -27.80 -11.47
CA MET A 1 6.63 -27.04 -10.56
C MET A 1 5.22 -27.07 -11.12
N LYS A 2 4.16 -27.18 -10.30
CA LYS A 2 2.76 -27.15 -10.78
C LYS A 2 2.31 -25.70 -10.96
N SER A 3 1.42 -25.44 -11.91
CA SER A 3 0.83 -24.12 -12.12
C SER A 3 0.12 -23.62 -10.86
N SER A 4 0.32 -22.34 -10.52
CA SER A 4 -0.35 -21.65 -9.41
C SER A 4 -1.66 -20.96 -9.82
N GLY A 5 -2.02 -20.97 -11.11
CA GLY A 5 -3.23 -20.28 -11.60
C GLY A 5 -3.07 -18.77 -11.83
N ASN A 6 -1.84 -18.26 -11.92
CA ASN A 6 -1.55 -16.82 -12.06
C ASN A 6 -1.32 -16.33 -13.50
N ALA A 7 -1.49 -17.17 -14.52
CA ALA A 7 -1.34 -16.75 -15.91
C ALA A 7 -2.57 -15.97 -16.37
N ARG A 8 -2.40 -14.71 -16.80
CA ARG A 8 -3.48 -13.85 -17.29
C ARG A 8 -3.06 -13.14 -18.56
N SER A 9 -4.02 -12.88 -19.45
CA SER A 9 -3.81 -12.12 -20.69
C SER A 9 -4.95 -11.13 -20.92
N ILE A 10 -4.68 -10.12 -21.74
CA ILE A 10 -5.71 -9.32 -22.41
C ILE A 10 -5.93 -9.89 -23.83
N ILE A 11 -6.95 -9.38 -24.54
CA ILE A 11 -7.31 -9.92 -25.86
C ILE A 11 -6.11 -9.82 -26.81
N ALA A 12 -5.83 -10.92 -27.51
CA ALA A 12 -4.76 -11.05 -28.51
C ALA A 12 -3.31 -11.02 -27.99
N ASP A 13 -3.09 -11.00 -26.68
CA ASP A 13 -1.74 -11.10 -26.09
C ASP A 13 -1.40 -12.50 -25.56
N LYS A 14 -0.10 -12.79 -25.45
CA LYS A 14 0.38 -13.98 -24.75
C LYS A 14 0.18 -13.80 -23.24
N PRO A 15 -0.30 -14.82 -22.52
CA PRO A 15 -0.45 -14.74 -21.07
C PRO A 15 0.91 -14.59 -20.38
N ILE A 16 0.93 -13.76 -19.35
CA ILE A 16 2.09 -13.57 -18.47
C ILE A 16 1.69 -13.83 -17.02
N VAL A 17 2.67 -14.01 -16.14
CA VAL A 17 2.43 -14.17 -14.69
C VAL A 17 1.89 -12.86 -14.13
N ARG A 18 0.70 -12.89 -13.52
CA ARG A 18 0.02 -11.73 -12.95
C ARG A 18 -0.64 -12.04 -11.61
N MET A 19 -0.79 -10.99 -10.81
CA MET A 19 -1.58 -11.04 -9.58
C MET A 19 -3.08 -11.23 -9.87
N SER A 20 -3.77 -11.84 -8.91
CA SER A 20 -5.22 -11.92 -8.83
C SER A 20 -5.72 -10.98 -7.73
N ASN A 21 -5.82 -11.47 -6.50
CA ASN A 21 -6.13 -10.70 -5.31
C ASN A 21 -4.98 -10.87 -4.32
N THR A 22 -4.26 -9.79 -4.07
CA THR A 22 -3.12 -9.76 -3.15
C THR A 22 -3.49 -8.88 -1.97
N TYR A 23 -3.46 -9.45 -0.76
CA TYR A 23 -3.86 -8.78 0.47
C TYR A 23 -3.08 -9.35 1.64
N LEU A 24 -3.04 -8.59 2.73
CA LEU A 24 -2.49 -9.05 4.00
C LEU A 24 -3.59 -9.66 4.84
N LYS A 25 -3.28 -10.77 5.52
CA LYS A 25 -4.17 -11.34 6.54
C LYS A 25 -4.32 -10.33 7.68
N PRO A 26 -5.51 -10.17 8.29
CA PRO A 26 -5.67 -9.35 9.48
C PRO A 26 -4.70 -9.77 10.60
N GLY A 27 -4.16 -8.79 11.30
CA GLY A 27 -3.47 -8.97 12.58
C GLY A 27 -4.45 -8.92 13.75
N GLU A 28 -3.92 -8.87 14.97
CA GLU A 28 -4.72 -8.89 16.21
C GLU A 28 -4.98 -7.49 16.79
N MET A 29 -4.18 -6.49 16.41
CA MET A 29 -4.32 -5.12 16.92
C MET A 29 -5.50 -4.41 16.26
N SER A 30 -6.22 -3.64 17.07
CA SER A 30 -7.15 -2.61 16.64
C SER A 30 -6.43 -1.44 15.96
N PHE A 31 -7.17 -0.56 15.31
CA PHE A 31 -6.59 0.61 14.66
C PHE A 31 -6.03 1.60 15.68
N GLU A 32 -6.69 1.73 16.83
CA GLU A 32 -6.31 2.61 17.93
C GLU A 32 -4.98 2.17 18.56
N GLU A 33 -4.82 0.86 18.83
CA GLU A 33 -3.56 0.27 19.32
C GLU A 33 -2.41 0.44 18.31
N LEU A 34 -2.69 0.50 17.01
CA LEU A 34 -1.66 0.72 15.98
C LEU A 34 -1.11 2.15 15.97
N ILE A 35 -1.91 3.14 16.38
CA ILE A 35 -1.52 4.55 16.29
C ILE A 35 -1.10 5.15 17.62
N GLU A 36 -1.56 4.62 18.76
CA GLU A 36 -1.42 5.24 20.09
C GLU A 36 0.04 5.58 20.47
N ASP A 37 0.99 4.73 20.10
CA ASP A 37 2.41 4.89 20.42
C ASP A 37 3.19 5.75 19.40
N ILE A 38 2.52 6.36 18.42
CA ILE A 38 3.16 7.18 17.39
C ILE A 38 3.22 8.65 17.85
N PRO A 39 4.41 9.19 18.20
CA PRO A 39 4.53 10.57 18.67
C PRO A 39 4.34 11.62 17.56
N ASP A 40 4.88 11.37 16.37
CA ASP A 40 4.70 12.20 15.17
C ASP A 40 4.79 11.29 13.94
N GLY A 41 3.74 11.29 13.12
CA GLY A 41 3.62 10.38 11.99
C GLY A 41 2.62 10.85 10.95
N ILE A 42 2.41 10.01 9.94
CA ILE A 42 1.46 10.27 8.86
C ILE A 42 0.59 9.02 8.66
N TYR A 43 -0.71 9.19 8.81
CA TYR A 43 -1.69 8.18 8.44
C TYR A 43 -2.09 8.35 6.97
N LEU A 44 -1.81 7.34 6.15
CA LEU A 44 -2.19 7.31 4.73
C LEU A 44 -3.33 6.32 4.54
N LYS A 45 -4.48 6.82 4.08
CA LYS A 45 -5.69 6.04 3.89
C LYS A 45 -6.04 5.94 2.40
N GLY A 46 -6.13 4.70 1.92
CA GLY A 46 -6.40 4.39 0.52
C GLY A 46 -5.26 4.74 -0.43
N SER A 47 -5.38 4.32 -1.69
CA SER A 47 -4.36 4.55 -2.72
C SER A 47 -4.98 5.10 -4.01
N ARG A 48 -4.28 6.05 -4.64
CA ARG A 48 -4.53 6.54 -6.00
C ARG A 48 -3.66 5.84 -7.05
N GLY A 49 -3.02 4.74 -6.68
CA GLY A 49 -2.08 4.00 -7.52
C GLY A 49 -0.63 4.16 -7.07
N GLY A 50 0.26 3.47 -7.78
CA GLY A 50 1.68 3.42 -7.49
C GLY A 50 2.46 2.71 -8.59
N GLN A 51 3.78 2.70 -8.44
CA GLN A 51 4.72 2.07 -9.37
C GLN A 51 5.87 1.43 -8.61
N VAL A 52 6.52 0.45 -9.23
CA VAL A 52 7.68 -0.25 -8.68
C VAL A 52 8.71 -0.50 -9.77
N ASP A 53 9.98 -0.25 -9.45
CA ASP A 53 11.13 -0.79 -10.18
C ASP A 53 11.59 -2.07 -9.49
N THR A 54 11.14 -3.21 -9.99
CA THR A 54 11.41 -4.52 -9.39
C THR A 54 12.88 -4.93 -9.46
N GLY A 55 13.66 -4.33 -10.36
CA GLY A 55 15.10 -4.60 -10.47
C GLY A 55 15.90 -3.94 -9.35
N LYS A 56 15.38 -2.84 -8.77
CA LYS A 56 16.06 -2.05 -7.73
C LYS A 56 15.38 -2.11 -6.36
N GLY A 57 14.17 -2.66 -6.28
CA GLY A 57 13.35 -2.69 -5.06
C GLY A 57 12.60 -1.39 -4.78
N ILE A 58 12.81 -0.34 -5.59
CA ILE A 58 12.23 0.98 -5.36
C ILE A 58 10.74 0.97 -5.66
N PHE A 59 9.92 1.45 -4.72
CA PHE A 59 8.48 1.60 -4.89
C PHE A 59 8.00 3.00 -4.56
N GLN A 60 6.88 3.38 -5.14
CA GLN A 60 6.18 4.62 -4.84
C GLN A 60 4.66 4.43 -4.92
N PHE A 61 3.92 5.03 -4.01
CA PHE A 61 2.46 5.11 -4.07
C PHE A 61 1.95 6.48 -3.63
N ASN A 62 0.78 6.85 -4.14
CA ASN A 62 0.09 8.08 -3.76
C ASN A 62 -1.13 7.75 -2.91
N ALA A 63 -1.27 8.42 -1.77
CA ALA A 63 -2.41 8.23 -0.89
C ALA A 63 -3.66 8.88 -1.48
N ALA A 64 -4.83 8.31 -1.18
CA ALA A 64 -6.11 8.97 -1.48
C ALA A 64 -6.40 10.07 -0.46
N GLU A 65 -6.14 9.80 0.81
CA GLU A 65 -6.24 10.72 1.93
C GLU A 65 -4.99 10.60 2.80
N GLY A 66 -4.49 11.72 3.33
CA GLY A 66 -3.37 11.75 4.26
C GLY A 66 -3.68 12.61 5.47
N PHE A 67 -3.19 12.21 6.64
CA PHE A 67 -3.39 12.94 7.90
C PHE A 67 -2.12 12.89 8.75
N LYS A 68 -1.88 13.91 9.57
CA LYS A 68 -0.90 13.84 10.65
C LYS A 68 -1.39 12.91 11.76
N ILE A 69 -0.46 12.18 12.36
CA ILE A 69 -0.60 11.56 13.67
C ILE A 69 0.26 12.36 14.64
N GLU A 70 -0.32 12.87 15.73
CA GLU A 70 0.39 13.62 16.76
C GLU A 70 0.02 13.03 18.13
N ASN A 71 1.01 12.46 18.84
CA ASN A 71 0.84 11.78 20.13
C ASN A 71 -0.31 10.77 20.15
N GLY A 72 -0.37 9.89 19.15
CA GLY A 72 -1.39 8.85 19.06
C GLY A 72 -2.73 9.28 18.47
N GLU A 73 -2.92 10.56 18.13
CA GLU A 73 -4.19 11.06 17.59
C GLU A 73 -4.08 11.50 16.13
N ILE A 74 -5.12 11.24 15.33
CA ILE A 74 -5.23 11.79 13.98
C ILE A 74 -5.66 13.25 14.07
N THR A 75 -4.86 14.16 13.53
CA THR A 75 -5.09 15.59 13.69
C THR A 75 -5.38 16.30 12.37
N THR A 76 -4.34 16.64 11.62
CA THR A 76 -4.41 17.60 10.51
C THR A 76 -4.44 16.89 9.17
N PRO A 77 -5.42 17.17 8.28
CA PRO A 77 -5.41 16.63 6.93
C PRO A 77 -4.23 17.17 6.11
N LEU A 78 -3.63 16.30 5.31
CA LEU A 78 -2.52 16.61 4.42
C LEU A 78 -2.99 16.54 2.96
N ARG A 79 -2.45 17.43 2.12
CA ARG A 79 -2.69 17.42 0.67
C ARG A 79 -1.62 16.62 -0.04
N ASP A 80 -2.04 15.85 -1.04
CA ASP A 80 -1.21 15.25 -2.08
C ASP A 80 0.04 14.52 -1.54
N VAL A 81 -0.16 13.56 -0.63
CA VAL A 81 0.94 12.80 -0.03
C VAL A 81 1.38 11.63 -0.92
N SER A 82 2.67 11.59 -1.23
CA SER A 82 3.33 10.49 -1.95
C SER A 82 4.37 9.83 -1.05
N LEU A 83 4.35 8.50 -0.94
CA LEU A 83 5.33 7.73 -0.20
C LEU A 83 6.22 6.95 -1.17
N SER A 84 7.53 7.00 -0.97
CA SER A 84 8.50 6.20 -1.70
C SER A 84 9.46 5.50 -0.73
N GLY A 85 9.96 4.34 -1.14
CA GLY A 85 10.85 3.52 -0.33
C GLY A 85 11.60 2.48 -1.17
N ASN A 86 12.31 1.59 -0.49
CA ASN A 86 13.03 0.45 -1.05
C ASN A 86 12.82 -0.75 -0.13
#